data_AF-A0A1Q3LTH1-F1
#
_entry.id   AF-A0A1Q3LTH1-F1
#
_cell.length_a   1.000
_cell.length_b   1.000
_cell.length_c   1.000
_cell.angle_alpha   90.00
_cell.angle_beta   90.00
_cell.angle_gamma   90.00
#
_symmetry.space_group_name_H-M   'P 1'
#
loop_
_entity.id
_entity.type
_entity.pdbx_description
1 polymer ?
#
loop_
_entity_poly.entity_id
_entity_poly.type
_entity_poly.pdbx_seq_one_letter_code
_entity_poly.pdbx_strand_id
1 'polypeptide(L)' 'MIVISPTELRSEQKKYLDLAEKEEVVIKRGSKLIHLVVKERTITDEDLRTGLTADQLLDRVVPRIEKLFDK' A
#
# COMPACT_ATOMS: atom_id res chain seq x y z
N MET A 1 6.49 -5.07 13.67
CA MET A 1 5.15 -5.70 13.68
C MET A 1 4.35 -5.11 14.83
N ILE A 2 3.28 -4.39 14.51
CA ILE A 2 2.42 -3.71 15.48
C ILE A 2 1.03 -4.32 15.40
N VAL A 3 0.49 -4.72 16.55
CA VAL A 3 -0.85 -5.32 16.63
C VAL A 3 -1.81 -4.32 17.23
N ILE A 4 -2.86 -3.95 16.49
CA ILE A 4 -3.87 -2.96 16.88
C ILE A 4 -5.26 -3.59 16.93
N SER A 5 -6.15 -2.97 17.70
CA SER A 5 -7.58 -3.27 17.68
C SER A 5 -8.30 -2.53 16.53
N PRO A 6 -9.48 -2.99 16.11
CA PRO A 6 -10.32 -2.26 15.17
C PRO A 6 -10.70 -0.84 15.65
N THR A 7 -10.79 -0.64 16.96
CA THR A 7 -11.12 0.66 17.56
C THR A 7 -9.97 1.65 17.39
N GLU A 8 -8.72 1.22 17.63
CA GLU A 8 -7.53 2.04 17.43
C GLU A 8 -7.36 2.42 15.95
N LEU A 9 -7.57 1.47 15.04
CA LEU A 9 -7.56 1.76 13.61
C LEU A 9 -8.59 2.83 13.25
N ARG A 10 -9.78 2.80 13.86
CA ARG A 10 -10.84 3.77 13.57
C ARG A 10 -10.52 5.16 14.11
N SER A 11 -9.90 5.25 15.29
CA SER A 11 -9.56 6.54 15.91
C SER A 11 -8.39 7.24 15.21
N GLU A 12 -7.38 6.48 14.76
CA GLU A 12 -6.16 7.03 14.16
C GLU A 12 -5.83 6.39 12.81
N GLN A 13 -6.84 6.32 11.93
CA GLN A 13 -6.74 5.56 10.67
C GLN A 13 -5.56 6.00 9.80
N LYS A 14 -5.37 7.31 9.62
CA LYS A 14 -4.27 7.87 8.83
C LYS A 14 -2.91 7.41 9.36
N LYS A 15 -2.70 7.51 10.66
CA LYS A 15 -1.44 7.11 11.31
C LYS A 15 -1.09 5.66 11.01
N TYR A 16 -2.04 4.73 11.15
CA TYR A 16 -1.78 3.32 10.93
C TYR A 16 -1.64 2.94 9.45
N LEU A 17 -2.30 3.68 8.54
CA LEU A 17 -2.07 3.52 7.10
C LEU A 17 -0.67 3.97 6.70
N ASP A 18 -0.25 5.15 7.15
CA ASP A 18 1.11 5.67 6.91
C ASP A 18 2.17 4.74 7.55
N LEU A 19 1.85 4.15 8.71
CA LEU A 19 2.75 3.20 9.38
C LEU A 19 2.87 1.89 8.61
N ALA A 20 1.78 1.41 7.99
CA ALA A 20 1.75 0.17 7.22
C ALA A 20 2.64 0.23 5.96
N GLU A 21 3.01 1.43 5.51
CA GLU A 21 4.00 1.62 4.43
C GLU A 21 5.43 1.30 4.87
N LYS A 22 5.73 1.40 6.17
CA LYS A 22 7.08 1.25 6.73
C LYS A 22 7.25 0.00 7.58
N GLU A 23 6.22 -0.39 8.32
CA GLU A 23 6.23 -1.51 9.24
C GLU A 23 4.97 -2.36 9.12
N GLU A 24 5.07 -3.65 9.43
CA GLU A 24 3.91 -4.54 9.41
C GLU A 24 2.90 -4.16 10.50
N VAL A 25 1.66 -3.86 10.10
CA VAL A 25 0.53 -3.58 10.99
C VAL A 25 -0.53 -4.68 10.87
N VAL A 26 -0.93 -5.25 12.01
CA VAL A 26 -1.90 -6.34 12.10
C VAL A 26 -3.08 -5.90 12.97
N ILE A 27 -4.29 -6.00 12.45
CA ILE A 27 -5.52 -5.72 13.20
C ILE A 27 -6.04 -7.02 13.80
N LYS A 28 -6.12 -7.10 15.12
CA LYS A 28 -6.69 -8.24 15.85
C LYS A 28 -8.18 -8.00 16.10
N ARG A 29 -9.03 -8.74 15.39
CA ARG A 29 -10.50 -8.69 15.57
C ARG A 29 -10.98 -10.03 16.13
N GLY A 30 -11.16 -10.09 17.46
CA GLY A 30 -11.51 -11.33 18.15
C GLY A 30 -10.40 -12.38 17.99
N SER A 31 -10.74 -13.53 17.40
CA SER A 31 -9.78 -14.59 17.06
C SER A 31 -9.08 -14.43 15.70
N LYS A 32 -9.48 -13.42 14.90
CA LYS A 32 -8.92 -13.20 13.56
C LYS A 32 -7.81 -12.14 13.59
N LEU A 33 -6.80 -12.34 12.75
CA LEU A 33 -5.75 -11.37 12.44
C LEU A 33 -5.93 -10.90 11.01
N ILE A 34 -5.91 -9.58 10.79
CA ILE A 34 -6.04 -8.94 9.48
C ILE A 34 -4.76 -8.15 9.25
N HIS A 35 -4.00 -8.49 8.22
CA HIS A 35 -2.76 -7.79 7.89
C HIS A 35 -3.08 -6.60 6.98
N LEU A 36 -2.60 -5.41 7.34
CA LEU A 36 -2.57 -4.27 6.42
C LEU A 36 -1.38 -4.45 5.48
N VAL A 37 -1.68 -4.60 4.19
CA VAL A 37 -0.66 -4.76 3.15
C VAL A 37 -0.79 -3.59 2.19
N VAL A 38 0.25 -2.77 2.13
CA VAL A 38 0.36 -1.74 1.09
C VAL A 38 0.78 -2.44 -0.19
N LYS A 39 -0.13 -2.48 -1.16
CA LYS A 39 0.14 -3.05 -2.48
C LYS A 39 0.49 -1.91 -3.42
N GLU A 40 1.58 -2.06 -4.17
CA GLU A 40 1.89 -1.17 -5.29
C GLU A 40 0.69 -1.12 -6.25
N ARG A 41 0.18 0.08 -6.52
CA ARG A 41 -0.89 0.27 -7.49
C ARG A 41 -0.33 0.05 -8.90
N THR A 42 -0.54 -1.14 -9.43
CA THR A 42 -0.27 -1.46 -10.84
C THR A 42 -1.17 -0.63 -11.74
N ILE A 43 -0.65 -0.22 -12.91
CA ILE A 43 -1.45 0.39 -13.97
C ILE A 43 -2.57 -0.59 -14.34
N THR A 44 -3.82 -0.14 -14.23
CA THR A 44 -5.00 -0.94 -14.59
C THR A 44 -5.52 -0.57 -15.98
N ASP A 45 -6.35 -1.44 -16.55
CA ASP A 45 -7.04 -1.16 -17.83
C ASP A 45 -7.90 0.11 -17.76
N GLU A 46 -8.44 0.42 -16.57
CA GLU A 46 -9.20 1.64 -16.33
C GLU A 46 -8.32 2.88 -16.41
N ASP A 47 -7.12 2.85 -15.82
CA ASP A 47 -6.16 3.95 -15.90
C ASP A 47 -5.75 4.22 -17.37
N LEU A 48 -5.61 3.17 -18.18
CA LEU A 48 -5.34 3.30 -19.63
C LEU A 48 -6.53 3.92 -20.38
N ARG A 49 -7.75 3.61 -19.95
CA ARG A 49 -8.99 4.07 -20.59
C ARG A 49 -9.31 5.53 -20.26
N THR A 50 -8.99 5.99 -19.06
CA THR A 50 -9.14 7.39 -18.64
C THR A 50 -8.00 8.29 -19.10
N GLY A 51 -6.92 7.69 -19.61
CA GLY A 51 -5.69 8.38 -19.96
C GLY A 51 -4.80 8.60 -18.73
N LEU A 52 -3.50 8.33 -18.92
CA LEU A 52 -2.43 8.56 -17.95
C LEU A 52 -1.52 9.65 -18.50
N THR A 53 -1.08 10.58 -17.65
CA THR A 53 -0.02 11.51 -18.06
C THR A 53 1.33 10.80 -18.12
N ALA A 54 2.28 11.36 -18.88
CA ALA A 54 3.63 10.81 -18.98
C ALA A 54 4.31 10.70 -17.61
N ASP A 55 4.16 11.71 -16.76
CA ASP A 55 4.73 11.73 -15.40
C ASP A 55 4.16 10.61 -14.53
N GLN A 56 2.84 10.42 -14.55
CA GLN A 56 2.17 9.36 -13.78
C GLN A 56 2.55 7.95 -14.25
N LEU A 57 2.89 7.81 -15.53
CA LEU A 57 3.41 6.56 -16.08
C LEU A 57 4.85 6.32 -15.57
N LEU A 58 5.71 7.33 -15.67
CA LEU A 58 7.11 7.26 -15.27
C LEU A 58 7.27 6.95 -13.78
N ASP A 59 6.50 7.61 -12.91
CA ASP A 59 6.49 7.37 -11.46
C ASP A 59 6.21 5.90 -11.10
N ARG A 60 5.48 5.17 -11.96
CA ARG A 60 5.12 3.76 -11.75
C ARG A 60 6.10 2.78 -12.40
N VAL A 61 6.68 3.16 -13.54
CA VAL A 61 7.54 2.28 -14.34
C VAL A 61 8.99 2.30 -13.85
N VAL A 62 9.52 3.48 -13.49
CA VAL A 62 10.93 3.64 -13.09
C VAL A 62 11.32 2.76 -11.89
N PRO A 63 10.60 2.75 -10.76
CA PRO A 63 10.97 1.92 -9.61
C PRO A 63 10.97 0.41 -9.92
N ARG A 64 10.11 -0.01 -10.86
CA ARG A 64 10.02 -1.41 -11.29
C ARG A 64 11.18 -1.81 -12.19
N ILE A 65 11.63 -0.90 -13.05
CA ILE A 65 12.84 -1.09 -13.86
C ILE A 65 14.06 -1.15 -12.96
N GLU A 66 14.23 -0.23 -12.02
CA GLU A 66 15.35 -0.23 -11.07
C GLU A 66 15.44 -1.55 -10.29
N LYS A 67 14.32 -2.06 -9.77
CA LYS A 67 14.24 -3.39 -9.12
C LYS A 67 14.66 -4.57 -10.01
N LEU A 68 14.54 -4.46 -11.33
CA LEU A 68 15.00 -5.50 -12.25
C LEU A 68 16.52 -5.49 -12.45
N PHE A 69 17.17 -4.35 -12.21
CA PHE A 69 18.60 -4.13 -12.39
C PHE A 69 19.40 -4.11 -11.08
N ASP A 70 18.74 -4.00 -9.91
CA ASP A 70 19.31 -4.24 -8.57
C ASP A 70 19.62 -5.74 -8.35
N LYS A 71 20.53 -6.28 -9.17
CA LYS A 71 21.10 -7.63 -9.05
C LYS A 71 22.47 -7.62 -8.37
#